data_AF-A0A6C0LBE1-F1
#
_entry.id   AF-A0A6C0LBE1-F1
#
_cell.length_a   1.000
_cell.length_b   1.000
_cell.length_c   1.000
_cell.angle_alpha   90.00
_cell.angle_beta   90.00
_cell.angle_gamma   90.00
#
_symmetry.space_group_name_H-M   'P 1'
#
loop_
_entity.id
_entity.type
_entity.pdbx_description
1 polymer ?
#
loop_
_entity_poly.entity_id
_entity_poly.type
_entity_poly.pdbx_seq_one_letter_code
_entity_poly.pdbx_strand_id
1 'polypeptide(L)' 'MDNITLSEETGTVPTSVPDTAQNQVRLTDIEVTDENMALNIIVSFLGVAQQRGTFSIAESAKIYECIQKFISKPANSSA' A
#
# COMPACT_ATOMS: atom_id res chain seq x y z
N MET A 1 55.19 -22.16 16.62
CA MET A 1 54.04 -21.76 17.44
C MET A 1 52.79 -22.17 16.69
N ASP A 2 52.22 -23.27 17.14
CA ASP A 2 50.90 -23.78 16.75
C ASP A 2 49.82 -22.81 17.20
N ASN A 3 48.95 -22.38 16.28
CA ASN A 3 47.58 -22.02 16.62
C ASN A 3 46.67 -22.56 15.52
N ILE A 4 46.11 -23.71 15.83
CA ILE A 4 45.05 -24.44 15.15
C ILE A 4 43.69 -23.93 15.68
N THR A 5 42.62 -24.14 14.91
CA THR A 5 41.18 -24.01 15.29
C THR A 5 40.62 -22.59 15.14
N LEU A 6 39.53 -22.33 14.41
CA LEU A 6 38.23 -23.02 14.42
C LEU A 6 37.48 -22.81 13.09
N SER A 7 36.87 -23.87 12.58
CA SER A 7 35.90 -23.84 11.48
C SER A 7 34.66 -23.03 11.85
N GLU A 8 34.21 -22.16 10.94
CA GLU A 8 32.80 -21.85 10.77
C GLU A 8 32.45 -22.05 9.28
N GLU A 9 32.06 -23.27 8.94
CA GLU A 9 31.00 -23.47 7.95
C GLU A 9 29.70 -22.98 8.60
N THR A 10 29.17 -21.85 8.17
CA THR A 10 27.73 -21.61 8.23
C THR A 10 27.25 -20.93 6.95
N GLY A 11 26.84 -21.77 6.00
CA GLY A 11 25.62 -21.58 5.22
C GLY A 11 25.51 -20.30 4.40
N THR A 12 26.00 -20.36 3.17
CA THR A 12 25.33 -19.68 2.06
C THR A 12 23.91 -20.23 1.94
N VAL A 13 22.95 -19.56 2.55
CA VAL A 13 21.55 -19.64 2.13
C VAL A 13 21.13 -18.22 1.78
N PRO A 14 21.14 -17.82 0.49
CA PRO A 14 20.27 -16.74 0.08
C PRO A 14 18.86 -17.31 0.22
N THR A 15 18.25 -17.14 1.39
CA THR A 15 16.80 -17.26 1.52
C THR A 15 16.23 -16.14 0.67
N SER A 16 15.99 -16.45 -0.59
CA SER A 16 15.08 -15.72 -1.46
C SER A 16 13.73 -15.71 -0.75
N VAL A 17 13.52 -14.70 0.07
CA VAL A 17 12.17 -14.28 0.42
C VAL A 17 11.44 -14.14 -0.91
N PRO A 18 10.30 -14.84 -1.11
CA PRO A 18 9.50 -14.58 -2.29
C PRO A 18 9.12 -13.11 -2.22
N ASP A 19 9.74 -12.33 -3.12
CA ASP A 19 9.35 -10.99 -3.47
C ASP A 19 7.90 -11.14 -3.92
N THR A 20 6.97 -10.93 -2.98
CA THR A 20 5.57 -10.77 -3.32
C THR A 20 5.55 -9.47 -4.10
N ALA A 21 5.76 -9.59 -5.40
CA ALA A 21 5.69 -8.51 -6.35
C ALA A 21 4.33 -7.86 -6.14
N GLN A 22 4.31 -6.83 -5.30
CA GLN A 22 3.20 -5.93 -5.13
C GLN A 22 3.07 -5.31 -6.51
N ASN A 23 2.19 -5.86 -7.33
CA ASN A 23 1.98 -5.41 -8.69
C ASN A 23 1.57 -3.95 -8.60
N GLN A 24 2.53 -3.04 -8.79
CA GLN A 24 2.31 -1.61 -8.72
C GLN A 24 1.55 -1.21 -9.98
N VAL A 25 0.23 -1.39 -9.93
CA VAL A 25 -0.67 -0.91 -10.98
C VAL A 25 -0.64 0.61 -10.94
N ARG A 26 -0.32 1.24 -12.07
CA ARG A 26 -0.39 2.69 -12.20
C ARG A 26 -1.86 3.10 -12.14
N LEU A 27 -2.21 3.98 -11.19
CA LEU A 27 -3.57 4.48 -11.04
C LEU A 27 -4.11 5.16 -12.31
N THR A 28 -3.23 5.67 -13.18
CA THR A 28 -3.56 6.28 -14.47
C THR A 28 -4.02 5.29 -15.53
N ASP A 29 -3.71 4.01 -15.37
CA ASP A 29 -3.96 2.97 -16.36
C ASP A 29 -5.26 2.21 -16.03
N ILE A 30 -5.91 2.55 -14.92
CA ILE A 30 -7.17 1.94 -14.47
C ILE A 30 -8.33 2.60 -15.22
N GLU A 31 -9.11 1.80 -15.95
CA GLU A 31 -10.33 2.27 -16.60
C GLU A 31 -11.41 2.59 -15.56
N VAL A 32 -12.08 3.73 -15.74
CA VAL A 32 -13.15 4.20 -14.84
C VAL A 32 -14.49 3.66 -15.34
N THR A 33 -14.88 2.49 -14.85
CA THR A 33 -16.09 1.77 -15.32
C THR A 33 -17.37 2.16 -14.61
N ASP A 34 -17.27 2.62 -13.36
CA ASP A 34 -18.41 2.94 -12.51
C ASP A 34 -18.03 3.93 -11.39
N GLU A 35 -19.04 4.39 -10.64
CA GLU A 35 -18.88 5.38 -9.58
C GLU A 35 -17.99 4.89 -8.43
N ASN A 36 -18.08 3.61 -8.05
CA ASN A 36 -17.24 3.05 -6.99
C ASN A 36 -15.78 2.96 -7.43
N MET A 37 -15.54 2.57 -8.69
CA MET A 37 -14.21 2.57 -9.27
C MET A 37 -13.62 3.99 -9.30
N ALA A 38 -14.38 4.97 -9.77
CA ALA A 38 -13.97 6.38 -9.79
C ALA A 38 -13.57 6.87 -8.39
N LEU A 39 -14.41 6.59 -7.38
CA LEU A 39 -14.16 6.96 -5.99
C LEU A 39 -12.88 6.30 -5.47
N ASN A 40 -12.70 5.00 -5.71
CA ASN A 40 -11.51 4.26 -5.27
C ASN A 40 -10.22 4.82 -5.89
N ILE A 41 -10.25 5.20 -7.18
CA ILE A 41 -9.11 5.82 -7.86
C ILE A 41 -8.80 7.19 -7.23
N ILE A 42 -9.81 8.03 -6.96
CA ILE A 42 -9.64 9.33 -6.32
C ILE A 42 -9.00 9.17 -4.93
N VAL A 43 -9.53 8.28 -4.10
CA VAL A 43 -9.00 8.00 -2.75
C VAL A 43 -7.55 7.52 -2.83
N SER A 44 -7.24 6.68 -3.82
CA SER A 44 -5.87 6.19 -4.04
C SER A 44 -4.92 7.33 -4.41
N PHE A 45 -5.32 8.25 -5.30
CA PHE A 45 -4.50 9.42 -5.63
C PHE A 45 -4.29 10.37 -4.45
N LEU A 46 -5.27 10.52 -3.56
CA LEU A 46 -5.12 11.29 -2.33
C LEU A 46 -4.07 10.68 -1.42
N GLY A 47 -4.02 9.34 -1.31
CA GLY A 47 -2.95 8.63 -0.60
C GLY A 47 -1.56 8.89 -1.20
N VAL A 48 -1.44 8.86 -2.53
CA VAL A 48 -0.19 9.19 -3.24
C VAL A 48 0.23 10.64 -2.98
N ALA A 49 -0.71 11.59 -3.03
CA ALA A 49 -0.45 13.00 -2.76
C ALA A 49 0.01 13.23 -1.31
N GLN A 50 -0.56 12.51 -0.34
CA GLN A 50 -0.12 12.55 1.06
C GLN A 50 1.32 12.04 1.21
N GLN A 51 1.68 10.92 0.56
CA GLN A 51 3.06 10.40 0.59
C GLN A 51 4.08 11.37 -0.03
N ARG A 52 3.64 12.21 -0.97
CA ARG A 52 4.46 13.27 -1.59
C ARG A 52 4.54 14.55 -0.74
N GLY A 53 3.81 14.62 0.38
CA GLY A 53 3.79 15.79 1.24
C GLY A 53 3.02 16.98 0.68
N THR A 54 2.06 16.76 -0.23
CA THR A 54 1.24 17.83 -0.81
C THR A 54 0.35 18.52 0.22
N PHE A 55 -0.02 17.81 1.28
CA PHE A 55 -0.91 18.29 2.34
C PHE A 55 -0.20 18.25 3.69
N SER A 56 -0.53 19.21 4.55
CA SER A 56 -0.19 19.14 5.97
C SER A 56 -0.94 18.01 6.68
N ILE A 57 -0.52 17.70 7.91
CA ILE A 57 -1.20 16.71 8.76
C ILE A 57 -2.66 17.12 9.03
N ALA A 58 -2.91 18.41 9.25
CA ALA A 58 -4.25 18.92 9.52
C ALA A 58 -5.19 18.79 8.31
N GLU A 59 -4.69 19.11 7.11
CA GLU A 59 -5.45 18.94 5.87
C GLU A 59 -5.70 17.46 5.57
N SER A 60 -4.68 16.61 5.76
CA SER A 60 -4.81 15.15 5.59
C SER A 60 -5.88 14.56 6.50
N ALA A 61 -5.94 15.00 7.77
CA ALA A 61 -6.99 14.60 8.70
C ALA A 61 -8.38 14.99 8.19
N LYS A 62 -8.53 16.21 7.66
CA LYS A 62 -9.81 16.69 7.12
C LYS A 62 -10.24 15.92 5.88
N ILE A 63 -9.30 15.63 4.97
CA ILE A 63 -9.54 14.80 3.79
C ILE A 63 -10.03 13.40 4.20
N TYR A 64 -9.41 12.79 5.21
CA TYR A 64 -9.80 11.46 5.69
C TYR A 64 -11.23 11.45 6.28
N GLU A 65 -11.63 12.49 7.04
CA GLU A 65 -13.02 12.64 7.50
C GLU A 65 -14.02 12.65 6.35
N CYS A 66 -13.69 13.31 5.24
CA CYS A 66 -14.53 13.35 4.04
C CYS A 66 -14.61 11.96 3.39
N ILE A 67 -13.48 11.27 3.22
CA ILE A 67 -13.42 9.93 2.62
C ILE A 67 -14.29 8.93 3.40
N GLN A 68 -14.28 8.98 4.73
CA GLN A 68 -15.07 8.08 5.59
C GLN A 68 -16.59 8.17 5.36
N LYS A 69 -17.09 9.30 4.84
CA LYS A 69 -18.51 9.44 4.47
C LYS A 69 -18.92 8.54 3.30
N PHE A 70 -17.97 8.18 2.45
CA PHE A 70 -18.20 7.33 1.29
C PHE A 70 -17.85 5.86 1.54
N ILE A 71 -17.00 5.56 2.53
CA ILE A 71 -16.66 4.18 2.93
C ILE A 71 -17.75 3.55 3.83
N SER A 72 -18.60 4.36 4.46
CA SER A 72 -19.60 3.88 5.42
C SER A 72 -20.85 3.28 4.74
N LYS A 73 -20.92 1.93 4.78
CA LYS A 73 -22.05 1.01 4.52
C LYS A 73 -22.24 0.53 3.07
N PRO A 74 -21.85 -0.72 2.72
CA PRO A 74 -22.68 -1.51 1.82
C PRO A 74 -24.00 -1.78 2.56
N ALA A 75 -25.07 -1.16 2.11
CA ALA A 75 -26.40 -1.56 2.53
C ALA A 75 -26.65 -2.93 1.91
N ASN A 76 -26.28 -4.01 2.61
CA ASN A 76 -26.95 -5.29 2.39
C ASN A 76 -28.42 -5.06 2.71
N SER A 77 -29.17 -4.68 1.68
CA SER A 77 -30.63 -4.79 1.62
C SER A 77 -30.94 -6.28 1.53
N SER A 78 -30.84 -6.97 2.66
CA SER A 78 -31.45 -8.28 2.82
C SER A 78 -32.95 -8.07 2.89
N ALA A 79 -33.62 -8.38 1.78
CA ALA A 79 -35.06 -8.61 1.71
C ALA A 79 -35.48 -9.79 2.60
#